data_AF-A0A370QLE0-F1
#
_entry.id   AF-A0A370QLE0-F1
#
_cell.length_a   1.000
_cell.length_b   1.000
_cell.length_c   1.000
_cell.angle_alpha   90.00
_cell.angle_beta   90.00
_cell.angle_gamma   90.00
#
_symmetry.space_group_name_H-M   'P 1'
#
loop_
_entity.id
_entity.type
_entity.pdbx_description
1 polymer ?
#
loop_
_entity_poly.entity_id
_entity_poly.type
_entity_poly.pdbx_seq_one_letter_code
_entity_poly.pdbx_strand_id
1 'polypeptide(L)'
;METLQTEIYNHDNDVDVTHKINTIELDNWINHLKYIKKELNNLIGLCSEDLDQRLEDESVVQKFQKKETENDTLLRALQKYMNTRSEIIECEDTQCDMAYITEHESYRRSYLYHLDKYRRLKDEFFSKVQGKFTLLNGIS
;
A
#
# COMPACT_ATOMS: atom_id res chain seq x y z
N MET A 1 8.41 17.58 13.84
CA MET A 1 7.20 17.29 13.04
C MET A 1 6.06 17.37 14.01
N GLU A 2 5.22 18.40 13.91
CA GLU A 2 4.02 18.47 14.75
C GLU A 2 3.13 17.28 14.42
N THR A 3 2.69 16.56 15.44
CA THR A 3 1.76 15.45 15.28
C THR A 3 0.40 16.01 14.90
N LEU A 4 -0.10 15.63 13.72
CA LEU A 4 -1.46 15.93 13.30
C LEU A 4 -2.44 15.42 14.35
N GLN A 5 -3.31 16.30 14.86
CA GLN A 5 -4.30 15.94 15.87
C GLN A 5 -5.44 15.16 15.22
N THR A 6 -5.60 13.89 15.61
CA THR A 6 -6.59 12.96 15.02
C THR A 6 -7.75 12.63 15.93
N GLU A 7 -7.74 13.12 17.18
CA GLU A 7 -8.86 12.97 18.11
C GLU A 7 -10.06 13.80 17.67
N ILE A 8 -11.24 13.16 17.61
CA ILE A 8 -12.51 13.81 17.27
C ILE A 8 -13.15 14.36 18.55
N TYR A 9 -13.50 15.64 18.55
CA TYR A 9 -14.14 16.33 19.66
C TYR A 9 -15.55 16.82 19.29
N ASN A 10 -16.37 17.08 20.31
CA ASN A 10 -17.75 17.55 20.12
C ASN A 10 -17.86 18.92 19.43
N HIS A 11 -16.77 19.69 19.35
CA HIS A 11 -16.74 21.00 18.71
C HIS A 11 -16.19 20.95 17.28
N ASP A 12 -15.77 19.77 16.81
CA ASP A 12 -15.34 19.59 15.43
C ASP A 12 -16.53 19.75 14.50
N ASN A 13 -16.34 20.48 13.40
CA ASN A 13 -17.28 20.49 12.31
C ASN A 13 -17.05 19.29 11.36
N ASP A 14 -17.93 19.10 10.38
CA ASP A 14 -17.84 17.97 9.44
C ASP A 14 -16.52 17.93 8.65
N VAL A 15 -15.94 19.09 8.35
CA VAL A 15 -14.66 19.21 7.64
C VAL A 15 -13.49 18.81 8.54
N ASP A 16 -13.48 19.25 9.80
CA ASP A 16 -12.49 18.86 10.80
C ASP A 16 -12.48 17.34 10.99
N VAL A 17 -13.68 16.76 11.17
CA VAL A 17 -13.86 15.30 11.31
C VAL A 17 -13.34 14.58 10.07
N THR A 18 -13.65 15.09 8.87
CA THR A 18 -13.19 14.52 7.60
C THR A 18 -11.66 14.52 7.51
N HIS A 19 -10.99 15.62 7.87
CA HIS A 19 -9.53 15.69 7.85
C HIS A 19 -8.88 14.76 8.88
N LYS A 20 -9.48 14.61 10.06
CA LYS A 20 -9.00 13.68 11.09
C LYS A 20 -9.09 12.23 10.63
N ILE A 21 -10.24 11.84 10.07
CA ILE A 21 -10.44 10.50 9.49
C ILE A 21 -9.46 10.25 8.35
N ASN A 22 -9.32 11.19 7.41
CA ASN A 22 -8.40 11.06 6.28
C ASN A 22 -6.94 10.90 6.75
N THR A 23 -6.55 11.59 7.82
CA THR A 23 -5.21 11.44 8.40
C THR A 23 -4.98 10.05 8.99
N ILE A 24 -5.94 9.53 9.76
CA ILE A 24 -5.88 8.16 10.31
C ILE A 24 -5.80 7.13 9.18
N GLU A 25 -6.61 7.30 8.15
CA GLU A 25 -6.65 6.39 7.03
C GLU A 25 -5.36 6.40 6.20
N LEU A 26 -4.77 7.58 5.97
CA LEU A 26 -3.48 7.73 5.30
C LEU A 26 -2.36 7.03 6.07
N ASP A 27 -2.32 7.17 7.41
CA ASP A 27 -1.35 6.46 8.24
C ASP A 27 -1.51 4.94 8.12
N ASN A 28 -2.75 4.44 8.15
CA ASN A 28 -3.05 3.02 7.93
C ASN A 28 -2.54 2.53 6.58
N TRP A 29 -2.75 3.30 5.50
CA TRP A 29 -2.23 2.94 4.17
C TRP A 29 -0.71 2.92 4.13
N ILE A 30 -0.04 3.92 4.70
CA ILE A 30 1.43 3.98 4.79
C ILE A 30 1.97 2.77 5.53
N ASN A 31 1.39 2.42 6.69
CA ASN A 31 1.82 1.28 7.48
C ASN A 31 1.57 -0.05 6.75
N HIS A 32 0.45 -0.17 6.02
CA HIS A 32 0.21 -1.34 5.20
C HIS A 32 1.19 -1.44 4.03
N LEU A 33 1.53 -0.35 3.33
CA LEU A 33 2.52 -0.37 2.25
C LEU A 33 3.94 -0.71 2.76
N LYS A 34 4.31 -0.28 3.98
CA LYS A 34 5.56 -0.73 4.64
C LYS A 34 5.54 -2.24 4.90
N TYR A 35 4.39 -2.78 5.33
CA TYR A 35 4.23 -4.21 5.52
C TYR A 35 4.31 -4.98 4.19
N ILE A 36 3.62 -4.51 3.14
CA ILE A 36 3.68 -5.07 1.79
C ILE A 36 5.11 -5.10 1.26
N LYS A 37 5.90 -4.05 1.51
CA LYS A 37 7.33 -4.03 1.15
C LYS A 37 8.09 -5.18 1.81
N LYS A 38 7.92 -5.36 3.13
CA LYS A 38 8.56 -6.47 3.85
C LYS A 38 8.13 -7.83 3.27
N GLU A 39 6.84 -7.99 2.98
CA GLU A 39 6.31 -9.23 2.41
C GLU A 39 6.87 -9.49 0.99
N LEU A 40 6.97 -8.45 0.15
CA LEU A 40 7.59 -8.56 -1.17
C LEU A 40 9.06 -8.98 -1.10
N ASN A 41 9.84 -8.41 -0.18
CA ASN A 41 11.24 -8.78 0.01
C ASN A 41 11.38 -10.26 0.40
N ASN A 42 10.50 -10.75 1.28
CA ASN A 42 10.45 -12.15 1.65
C ASN A 42 10.09 -13.04 0.45
N LEU A 43 9.07 -12.66 -0.34
CA LEU A 43 8.64 -13.42 -1.52
C LEU A 43 9.72 -13.48 -2.59
N ILE A 44 10.43 -12.37 -2.83
CA ILE A 44 11.57 -12.32 -3.74
C ILE A 44 12.68 -13.24 -3.24
N GLY A 45 13.05 -13.16 -1.95
CA GLY A 45 14.07 -14.01 -1.33
C GLY A 45 13.74 -15.51 -1.47
N LEU A 46 12.49 -15.90 -1.17
CA LEU A 46 12.02 -17.28 -1.34
C LEU A 46 12.13 -17.77 -2.79
N CYS A 47 11.89 -16.89 -3.76
CA CYS A 47 12.02 -17.24 -5.17
C CYS A 47 13.50 -17.40 -5.58
N SER A 48 14.39 -16.52 -5.12
CA SER A 48 15.81 -16.53 -5.48
C SER A 48 16.62 -17.64 -4.81
N GLU A 49 16.23 -18.10 -3.62
CA GLU A 49 17.02 -19.07 -2.85
C GLU A 49 16.54 -20.52 -3.03
N ASP A 50 15.21 -20.76 -3.04
CA ASP A 50 14.66 -22.13 -2.92
C ASP A 50 13.84 -22.60 -4.13
N LEU A 51 13.23 -21.68 -4.87
CA LEU A 51 12.23 -22.02 -5.90
C LEU A 51 12.71 -21.81 -7.34
N ASP A 52 13.81 -21.10 -7.59
CA ASP A 52 14.26 -20.78 -8.96
C ASP A 52 14.52 -22.04 -9.80
N GLN A 53 15.12 -23.08 -9.19
CA GLN A 53 15.34 -24.38 -9.86
C GLN A 53 14.06 -25.20 -10.09
N ARG A 54 12.96 -24.90 -9.36
CA ARG A 54 11.70 -25.67 -9.42
C ARG A 54 10.60 -24.93 -10.16
N LEU A 55 10.66 -23.60 -10.22
CA LEU A 55 9.67 -22.77 -10.88
C LEU A 55 10.00 -22.53 -12.35
N GLU A 56 11.28 -22.49 -12.73
CA GLU A 56 11.76 -22.13 -14.10
C GLU A 56 11.05 -20.89 -14.66
N ASP A 57 10.63 -19.98 -13.77
CA ASP A 57 9.78 -18.84 -14.14
C ASP A 57 10.43 -17.56 -13.61
N GLU A 58 11.56 -17.20 -14.21
CA GLU A 58 12.29 -15.94 -13.99
C GLU A 58 11.33 -14.72 -14.11
N SER A 59 10.21 -14.88 -14.82
CA SER A 59 9.16 -13.87 -14.94
C SER A 59 8.46 -13.54 -13.61
N VAL A 60 8.39 -14.48 -12.65
CA VAL A 60 7.71 -14.28 -11.36
C VAL A 60 8.52 -13.36 -10.45
N VAL A 61 9.83 -13.59 -10.35
CA VAL A 61 10.74 -12.72 -9.58
C VAL A 61 10.68 -11.30 -10.13
N GLN A 62 10.75 -11.14 -11.45
CA GLN A 62 10.64 -9.85 -12.12
C GLN A 62 9.30 -9.16 -11.85
N LYS A 63 8.17 -9.90 -11.82
CA LYS A 63 6.85 -9.35 -11.46
C LYS A 63 6.84 -8.84 -10.01
N PHE A 64 7.42 -9.56 -9.06
CA PHE A 64 7.49 -9.11 -7.66
C PHE A 64 8.42 -7.91 -7.49
N GLN A 65 9.59 -7.88 -8.13
CA GLN A 65 10.51 -6.73 -8.10
C GLN A 65 9.86 -5.48 -8.72
N LYS A 66 9.13 -5.64 -9.82
CA LYS A 66 8.34 -4.55 -10.40
C LYS A 66 7.29 -4.05 -9.40
N LYS A 67 6.58 -4.97 -8.74
CA LYS A 67 5.56 -4.61 -7.74
C LYS A 67 6.18 -3.95 -6.49
N GLU A 68 7.40 -4.31 -6.11
CA GLU A 68 8.18 -3.63 -5.06
C GLU A 68 8.49 -2.18 -5.45
N THR A 69 8.93 -1.94 -6.68
CA THR A 69 9.20 -0.59 -7.20
C THR A 69 7.93 0.27 -7.22
N GLU A 70 6.81 -0.31 -7.65
CA GLU A 70 5.49 0.35 -7.61
C GLU A 70 5.07 0.69 -6.17
N ASN A 71 5.26 -0.25 -5.24
CA ASN A 71 4.96 -0.06 -3.81
C ASN A 71 5.77 1.07 -3.19
N ASP A 72 7.08 1.11 -3.47
CA ASP A 72 7.99 2.15 -2.99
C ASP A 72 7.64 3.53 -3.54
N THR A 73 7.24 3.59 -4.81
CA THR A 73 6.81 4.84 -5.44
C THR A 73 5.56 5.39 -4.76
N LEU A 74 4.55 4.54 -4.56
CA LEU A 74 3.32 4.94 -3.87
C LEU A 74 3.58 5.31 -2.40
N LEU A 75 4.39 4.52 -1.69
CA LEU A 75 4.74 4.78 -0.29
C LEU A 75 5.39 6.16 -0.12
N ARG A 76 6.35 6.51 -0.98
CA ARG A 76 7.00 7.85 -0.95
C ARG A 76 6.00 8.96 -1.24
N ALA A 77 5.08 8.75 -2.18
CA ALA A 77 4.04 9.74 -2.48
C ALA A 77 3.11 9.96 -1.28
N LEU A 78 2.64 8.90 -0.63
CA LEU A 78 1.78 9.00 0.56
C LEU A 78 2.51 9.62 1.75
N GLN A 79 3.80 9.31 1.95
CA GLN A 79 4.61 9.94 2.99
C GLN A 79 4.81 11.44 2.74
N LYS A 80 5.04 11.84 1.49
CA LYS A 80 5.14 13.25 1.11
C LYS A 80 3.81 13.95 1.38
N TYR A 81 2.69 13.36 0.97
CA TYR A 81 1.36 13.89 1.21
C TYR A 81 1.05 14.01 2.72
N MET A 82 1.39 13.00 3.52
CA MET A 82 1.26 13.06 4.98
C MET A 82 1.97 14.28 5.57
N ASN A 83 3.14 14.64 5.04
CA ASN A 83 3.88 15.81 5.52
C ASN A 83 3.18 17.12 5.14
N THR A 84 2.60 17.23 3.93
CA THR A 84 1.88 18.45 3.51
C THR A 84 0.58 18.64 4.27
N ARG A 85 -0.04 17.57 4.81
CA ARG A 85 -1.25 17.70 5.63
C ARG A 85 -1.09 18.56 6.89
N SER A 86 0.14 18.81 7.35
CA SER A 86 0.39 19.76 8.45
C SER A 86 0.00 21.20 8.11
N GLU A 87 -0.04 21.53 6.82
CA GLU A 87 -0.41 22.85 6.31
C GLU A 87 -1.94 23.06 6.25
N ILE A 88 -2.76 22.03 6.54
CA ILE A 88 -4.23 22.15 6.55
C ILE A 88 -4.70 23.18 7.58
N ILE A 89 -3.98 23.35 8.68
CA ILE A 89 -4.29 24.34 9.71
C ILE A 89 -4.25 25.78 9.18
N GLU A 90 -3.58 26.01 8.04
CA GLU A 90 -3.48 27.31 7.38
C GLU A 90 -4.63 27.56 6.38
N CYS A 91 -5.52 26.59 6.15
CA CYS A 91 -6.67 26.78 5.27
C CYS A 91 -7.67 27.79 5.87
N GLU A 92 -7.90 28.90 5.17
CA GLU A 92 -8.85 29.95 5.59
C GLU A 92 -10.23 29.79 4.95
N ASP A 93 -10.37 28.93 3.94
CA ASP A 93 -11.60 28.72 3.20
C ASP A 93 -11.86 27.24 2.86
N THR A 94 -13.12 26.96 2.53
CA THR A 94 -13.55 25.63 2.11
C THR A 94 -12.90 25.15 0.82
N GLN A 95 -12.38 26.04 -0.02
CA GLN A 95 -11.74 25.64 -1.28
C GLN A 95 -10.40 24.95 -1.00
N CYS A 96 -9.63 25.47 -0.04
CA CYS A 96 -8.41 24.86 0.47
C CYS A 96 -8.68 23.48 1.07
N ASP A 97 -9.69 23.37 1.94
CA ASP A 97 -10.09 22.09 2.55
C ASP A 97 -10.46 21.04 1.49
N MET A 98 -11.28 21.44 0.52
CA MET A 98 -11.73 20.55 -0.54
C MET A 98 -10.60 20.11 -1.46
N ALA A 99 -9.54 20.91 -1.62
CA ALA A 99 -8.35 20.50 -2.36
C ALA A 99 -7.65 19.33 -1.68
N TYR A 100 -7.43 19.41 -0.35
CA TYR A 100 -6.85 18.32 0.43
C TYR A 100 -7.72 17.06 0.44
N ILE A 101 -9.04 17.22 0.56
CA ILE A 101 -9.99 16.09 0.52
C ILE A 101 -9.95 15.41 -0.87
N THR A 102 -9.95 16.20 -1.94
CA THR A 102 -9.90 15.67 -3.31
C THR A 102 -8.57 14.95 -3.60
N GLU A 103 -7.46 15.51 -3.11
CA GLU A 103 -6.15 14.87 -3.22
C GLU A 103 -6.14 13.54 -2.45
N HIS A 104 -6.69 13.49 -1.23
CA HIS A 104 -6.83 12.27 -0.43
C HIS A 104 -7.60 11.18 -1.19
N GLU A 105 -8.72 11.51 -1.84
CA GLU A 105 -9.49 10.58 -2.66
C GLU A 105 -8.69 10.03 -3.86
N SER A 106 -7.79 10.83 -4.42
CA SER A 106 -6.89 10.37 -5.50
C SER A 106 -5.90 9.33 -4.99
N TYR A 107 -5.36 9.53 -3.79
CA TYR A 107 -4.48 8.56 -3.13
C TYR A 107 -5.22 7.31 -2.68
N ARG A 108 -6.47 7.43 -2.18
CA ARG A 108 -7.33 6.28 -1.85
C ARG A 108 -7.47 5.34 -3.04
N ARG A 109 -7.81 5.89 -4.21
CA ARG A 109 -7.94 5.12 -5.46
C ARG A 109 -6.63 4.45 -5.86
N SER A 110 -5.52 5.17 -5.77
CA SER A 110 -4.19 4.65 -6.11
C SER A 110 -3.78 3.50 -5.17
N TYR A 111 -4.03 3.64 -3.87
CA TYR A 111 -3.78 2.62 -2.86
C TYR A 111 -4.64 1.37 -3.07
N LEU A 112 -5.96 1.53 -3.27
CA LEU A 112 -6.86 0.39 -3.50
C LEU A 112 -6.50 -0.37 -4.78
N TYR A 113 -6.16 0.35 -5.86
CA TYR A 113 -5.70 -0.25 -7.10
C TYR A 113 -4.39 -1.05 -6.91
N HIS A 114 -3.41 -0.46 -6.22
CA HIS A 114 -2.16 -1.14 -5.92
C HIS A 114 -2.38 -2.41 -5.09
N LEU A 115 -3.23 -2.32 -4.07
CA LEU A 115 -3.55 -3.43 -3.18
C LEU A 115 -4.21 -4.61 -3.91
N ASP A 116 -5.19 -4.34 -4.78
CA ASP A 116 -5.83 -5.37 -5.62
C ASP A 116 -4.80 -6.06 -6.52
N LYS A 117 -3.95 -5.28 -7.21
CA LYS A 117 -2.93 -5.83 -8.10
C LYS A 117 -1.88 -6.65 -7.37
N TYR A 118 -1.47 -6.19 -6.19
CA TYR A 118 -0.54 -6.94 -5.33
C TYR A 118 -1.15 -8.27 -4.88
N ARG A 119 -2.40 -8.27 -4.39
CA ARG A 119 -3.10 -9.49 -3.97
C ARG A 119 -3.23 -10.50 -5.11
N ARG A 120 -3.64 -10.06 -6.30
CA ARG A 120 -3.75 -10.95 -7.47
C ARG A 120 -2.42 -11.59 -7.85
N LEU A 121 -1.32 -10.83 -7.83
CA LEU A 121 0.01 -11.38 -8.10
C LEU A 121 0.38 -12.45 -7.06
N LYS A 122 0.07 -12.19 -5.79
CA LYS A 122 0.32 -13.13 -4.69
C LYS A 122 -0.52 -14.41 -4.82
N ASP A 123 -1.80 -14.26 -5.17
CA ASP A 123 -2.72 -15.38 -5.37
C ASP A 123 -2.29 -16.24 -6.59
N GLU A 124 -1.87 -15.62 -7.69
CA GLU A 124 -1.31 -16.31 -8.87
C GLU A 124 -0.07 -17.13 -8.47
N PHE A 125 0.84 -16.52 -7.71
CA PHE A 125 2.04 -17.18 -7.22
C PHE A 125 1.71 -18.39 -6.35
N PHE A 126 0.87 -18.23 -5.32
CA PHE A 126 0.53 -19.35 -4.44
C PHE A 126 -0.24 -20.46 -5.15
N SER A 127 -1.11 -20.12 -6.11
CA SER A 127 -1.80 -21.12 -6.94
C SER A 127 -0.81 -21.96 -7.75
N LYS A 128 0.19 -21.32 -8.37
CA LYS A 128 1.27 -22.02 -9.10
C LYS A 128 2.08 -22.91 -8.17
N VAL A 129 2.49 -22.39 -7.01
CA VAL A 129 3.30 -23.12 -6.03
C VAL A 129 2.55 -24.35 -5.50
N GLN A 130 1.29 -24.20 -5.07
CA GLN A 130 0.45 -25.32 -4.60
C GLN A 130 0.21 -26.37 -5.69
N GLY A 131 -0.04 -25.94 -6.93
CA GLY A 131 -0.18 -26.86 -8.07
C GLY A 131 1.07 -27.72 -8.26
N LYS A 132 2.27 -27.12 -8.20
CA LYS A 132 3.53 -27.87 -8.32
C LYS A 132 3.77 -28.83 -7.14
N PHE A 133 3.44 -28.44 -5.90
CA PHE A 133 3.55 -29.35 -4.75
C PHE A 133 2.60 -30.54 -4.85
N THR A 134 1.37 -30.33 -5.35
CA THR A 134 0.40 -31.41 -5.56
C THR A 134 0.87 -32.40 -6.63
N LEU A 135 1.45 -31.91 -7.73
CA LEU A 135 2.02 -32.75 -8.78
C LEU A 135 3.21 -33.59 -8.28
N LEU A 136 4.06 -33.05 -7.42
CA LEU A 136 5.21 -33.79 -6.87
C LEU A 136 4.80 -34.87 -5.86
N ASN A 137 3.73 -34.64 -5.09
CA ASN A 137 3.21 -35.60 -4.11
C ASN A 137 2.32 -36.69 -4.73
N GLY A 138 1.84 -36.51 -5.96
CA GLY A 138 1.01 -37.48 -6.69
C GLY A 138 1.81 -38.50 -7.52
N ILE A 139 3.15 -38.42 -7.53
CA ILE A 139 4.04 -39.35 -8.25
C ILE A 139 4.66 -40.38 -7.27
N SER A 140 4.08 -40.54 -6.07
CA SER A 140 4.45 -41.59 -5.11
C SER A 140 3.64 -42.87 -5.30
#